data_AF-A0A968V080-F1
#
_entry.id   AF-A0A968V080-F1
#
_cell.length_a   1.000
_cell.length_b   1.000
_cell.length_c   1.000
_cell.angle_alpha   90.00
_cell.angle_beta   90.00
_cell.angle_gamma   90.00
#
_symmetry.space_group_name_H-M   'P 1'
#
loop_
_entity.id
_entity.type
_entity.pdbx_description
1 polymer ?
#
loop_
_entity_poly.entity_id
_entity_poly.type
_entity_poly.pdbx_seq_one_letter_code
_entity_poly.pdbx_strand_id
1 'polypeptide(L)'
;MKQLLPLIVLLGWIPLQAQVGGNHIFKFLDLPASARLTALGTHLIAVRDADVSLAFSNPSTLNPLMHEQISFNHTFFAGRCAT
;
A
#
# COMPACT_ATOMS: atom_id res chain seq x y z
N MET A 1 -3.18 -29.65 -46.33
CA MET A 1 -2.49 -29.38 -45.04
C MET A 1 -1.50 -28.21 -45.10
N LYS A 2 -0.80 -27.95 -46.22
CA LYS A 2 0.18 -26.84 -46.34
C LYS A 2 -0.42 -25.42 -46.20
N GLN A 3 -1.72 -25.26 -46.46
CA GLN A 3 -2.43 -23.97 -46.43
C GLN A 3 -2.73 -23.46 -45.00
N LEU A 4 -2.62 -24.32 -43.97
CA LEU A 4 -2.90 -23.95 -42.57
C LEU A 4 -1.69 -23.35 -41.84
N LEU A 5 -0.48 -23.63 -42.34
CA LEU A 5 0.78 -23.14 -41.79
C LEU A 5 0.86 -21.60 -41.73
N PRO A 6 0.52 -20.83 -42.79
CA PRO A 6 0.60 -19.37 -42.73
C PRO A 6 -0.38 -18.74 -41.73
N LEU A 7 -1.54 -19.38 -41.51
CA LEU A 7 -2.55 -18.89 -40.57
C LEU A 7 -2.08 -19.00 -39.11
N ILE A 8 -1.39 -20.10 -38.77
CA ILE A 8 -0.82 -20.31 -37.43
C ILE A 8 0.30 -19.31 -37.15
N VAL A 9 1.14 -19.02 -38.15
CA VAL A 9 2.21 -18.02 -38.05
C VAL A 9 1.63 -16.62 -37.84
N LEU A 10 0.53 -16.28 -38.52
CA LEU A 10 -0.14 -14.99 -38.37
C LEU A 10 -0.77 -14.80 -36.97
N LEU A 11 -1.35 -15.86 -36.39
CA LEU A 11 -1.94 -15.84 -35.05
C LEU A 11 -0.88 -15.70 -33.92
N GLY A 12 0.38 -16.05 -34.18
CA GLY A 12 1.46 -15.97 -33.21
C GLY A 12 2.02 -14.56 -32.96
N TRP A 13 1.59 -13.55 -33.71
CA TRP A 13 2.06 -12.15 -33.58
C TRP A 13 1.26 -11.29 -32.60
N ILE A 14 0.22 -11.86 -31.97
CA ILE A 14 -0.60 -11.10 -31.01
C ILE A 14 0.20 -10.95 -29.70
N PRO A 15 0.45 -9.72 -29.21
CA PRO A 15 1.12 -9.53 -27.94
C PRO A 15 0.25 -10.06 -26.80
N LEU A 16 0.74 -11.12 -26.12
CA LEU A 16 0.11 -11.66 -24.93
C LEU A 16 0.43 -10.77 -23.72
N GLN A 17 -0.59 -10.12 -23.16
CA GLN A 17 -0.48 -9.45 -21.87
C GLN A 17 -0.85 -10.46 -20.78
N ALA A 18 0.09 -10.74 -19.87
CA ALA A 18 -0.21 -11.53 -18.68
C ALA A 18 -0.77 -10.61 -17.58
N GLN A 19 -1.81 -11.07 -16.88
CA GLN A 19 -2.30 -10.37 -15.70
C GLN A 19 -1.26 -10.45 -14.59
N VAL A 20 -0.74 -9.30 -14.15
CA VAL A 20 0.13 -9.22 -12.97
C VAL A 20 -0.77 -9.13 -11.74
N GLY A 21 -1.30 -10.29 -11.31
CA GLY A 21 -2.02 -10.41 -10.05
C GLY A 21 -1.05 -10.36 -8.88
N GLY A 22 -1.35 -9.58 -7.82
CA GLY A 22 -0.56 -9.59 -6.60
C GLY A 22 -0.08 -8.25 -6.11
N ASN A 23 0.18 -7.30 -7.00
CA ASN A 23 0.88 -6.06 -6.63
C ASN A 23 0.16 -5.24 -5.55
N HIS A 24 -1.17 -5.33 -5.46
CA HIS A 24 -2.01 -4.39 -4.69
C HIS A 24 -3.06 -5.09 -3.80
N ILE A 25 -2.89 -6.39 -3.49
CA ILE A 25 -3.89 -7.18 -2.74
C ILE A 25 -4.07 -6.66 -1.31
N PHE A 26 -2.99 -6.20 -0.67
CA PHE A 26 -2.96 -5.79 0.73
C PHE A 26 -2.58 -4.32 0.91
N LYS A 27 -3.00 -3.43 -0.01
CA LYS A 27 -2.69 -1.99 0.06
C LYS A 27 -3.19 -1.28 1.32
N PHE A 28 -4.12 -1.89 2.06
CA PHE A 28 -4.57 -1.34 3.34
C PHE A 28 -3.49 -1.42 4.44
N LEU A 29 -2.45 -2.28 4.29
CA LEU A 29 -1.30 -2.32 5.21
C LEU A 29 -0.44 -1.06 5.11
N ASP A 30 -0.44 -0.39 3.96
CA ASP A 30 0.36 0.82 3.73
C ASP A 30 -0.32 2.09 4.28
N LEU A 31 -1.52 1.97 4.88
CA LEU A 31 -2.26 3.13 5.37
C LEU A 31 -1.63 3.73 6.63
N PRO A 32 -1.47 5.06 6.71
CA PRO A 32 -0.96 5.69 7.91
C PRO A 32 -1.93 5.50 9.08
N ALA A 33 -1.39 5.17 10.25
CA ALA A 33 -2.17 4.94 11.47
C ALA A 33 -2.69 6.23 12.15
N SER A 34 -2.31 7.41 11.64
CA SER A 34 -2.77 8.70 12.17
C SER A 34 -3.08 9.68 11.05
N ALA A 35 -4.15 10.47 11.23
CA ALA A 35 -4.49 11.55 10.30
C ALA A 35 -3.39 12.62 10.22
N ARG A 36 -2.68 12.85 11.33
CA ARG A 36 -1.52 13.75 11.39
C ARG A 36 -0.38 13.23 10.52
N LEU A 37 -0.07 11.93 10.61
CA LEU A 37 0.94 11.29 9.76
C LEU A 37 0.56 11.49 8.29
N THR A 38 -0.69 11.22 7.91
CA THR A 38 -1.17 11.41 6.54
C THR A 38 -1.00 12.85 6.05
N ALA A 39 -1.37 13.85 6.88
CA ALA A 39 -1.27 15.27 6.51
C ALA A 39 0.17 15.76 6.35
N LEU A 40 1.13 15.16 7.07
CA LEU A 40 2.55 15.52 7.06
C LEU A 40 3.40 14.68 6.10
N GLY A 41 2.79 13.89 5.22
CA GLY A 41 3.53 13.07 4.24
C GLY A 41 4.02 11.73 4.78
N THR A 42 3.32 11.18 5.77
CA THR A 42 3.40 9.79 6.26
C THR A 42 4.68 9.38 6.99
N HIS A 43 5.76 10.15 6.91
CA HIS A 43 7.07 9.76 7.45
C HIS A 43 7.59 10.75 8.49
N LEU A 44 7.17 10.57 9.75
CA LEU A 44 7.64 11.35 10.91
C LEU A 44 8.64 10.53 11.75
N ILE A 45 9.67 10.00 11.11
CA ILE A 45 10.55 8.95 11.67
C ILE A 45 11.31 9.40 12.93
N ALA A 46 11.70 10.68 12.98
CA ALA A 46 12.51 11.25 14.06
C ALA A 46 11.73 12.16 15.02
N VAL A 47 10.41 12.31 14.85
CA VAL A 47 9.60 13.18 15.71
C VAL A 47 9.34 12.47 17.03
N ARG A 48 9.69 13.14 18.14
CA ARG A 48 9.43 12.66 19.51
C ARG A 48 8.59 13.70 20.25
N ASP A 49 7.27 13.53 20.19
CA ASP A 49 6.29 14.36 20.88
C ASP A 49 5.38 13.49 21.78
N ALA A 50 4.25 14.02 22.22
CA ALA A 50 3.28 13.31 23.06
C ALA A 50 2.19 12.60 22.24
N ASP A 51 2.49 12.13 21.02
CA ASP A 51 1.54 11.42 20.16
C ASP A 51 1.82 9.90 20.15
N VAL A 52 1.02 9.15 20.91
CA VAL A 52 1.12 7.68 20.99
C VAL A 52 0.91 6.99 19.64
N SER A 53 0.25 7.63 18.67
CA SER A 53 0.07 7.05 17.33
C SER A 53 1.38 6.91 16.55
N LEU A 54 2.42 7.68 16.89
CA LEU A 54 3.75 7.56 16.27
C LEU A 54 4.43 6.23 16.62
N ALA A 55 4.13 5.66 17.80
CA ALA A 55 4.68 4.38 18.24
C ALA A 55 4.28 3.22 17.32
N PHE A 56 3.14 3.33 16.62
CA PHE A 56 2.72 2.35 15.61
C PHE A 56 3.66 2.33 14.39
N SER A 57 4.16 3.51 13.98
CA SER A 57 5.08 3.65 12.85
C SER A 57 6.54 3.40 13.24
N ASN A 58 6.92 3.77 14.47
CA ASN A 58 8.26 3.61 14.98
C ASN A 58 8.24 3.38 16.51
N PRO A 59 8.39 2.14 17.00
CA PRO A 59 8.36 1.87 18.44
C PRO A 59 9.54 2.54 19.19
N SER A 60 10.61 2.93 18.51
CA SER A 60 11.74 3.63 19.15
C SER A 60 11.45 5.08 19.52
N THR A 61 10.38 5.70 19.00
CA THR A 61 9.99 7.08 19.38
C THR A 61 9.23 7.17 20.70
N LEU A 62 8.84 6.03 21.28
CA LEU A 62 8.21 5.95 22.60
C LEU A 62 8.99 6.75 23.64
N ASN A 63 8.25 7.48 24.46
CA ASN A 63 8.82 8.35 25.47
C ASN A 63 7.87 8.50 26.68
N PRO A 64 8.36 9.04 27.81
CA PRO A 64 7.56 9.17 29.03
C PRO A 64 6.32 10.07 28.90
N LEU A 65 6.28 10.99 27.92
CA LEU A 65 5.11 11.87 27.71
C LEU A 65 3.91 11.11 27.13
N MET A 66 4.11 9.90 26.59
CA MET A 66 3.07 9.03 26.02
C MET A 66 2.47 8.07 27.06
N HIS A 67 2.89 8.15 28.32
CA HIS A 67 2.41 7.26 29.39
C HIS A 67 0.89 7.42 29.60
N GLU A 68 0.17 6.30 29.68
CA GLU A 68 -1.29 6.23 29.89
C GLU A 68 -2.13 6.98 28.83
N GLN A 69 -1.60 7.14 27.62
CA GLN A 69 -2.34 7.77 26.53
C GLN A 69 -3.01 6.75 25.61
N ILE A 70 -4.23 7.09 25.17
CA ILE A 70 -4.99 6.34 24.18
C ILE A 70 -5.34 7.30 23.03
N SER A 71 -5.16 6.85 21.80
CA SER A 71 -5.48 7.62 20.59
C SER A 71 -6.37 6.81 19.66
N PHE A 72 -7.36 7.48 19.07
CA PHE A 72 -8.31 6.89 18.13
C PHE A 72 -8.12 7.51 16.75
N ASN A 73 -7.93 6.68 15.73
CA ASN A 73 -7.73 7.11 14.36
C ASN A 73 -8.59 6.30 13.41
N HIS A 74 -9.02 6.93 12.33
CA HIS A 74 -9.78 6.30 11.25
C HIS A 74 -9.31 6.84 9.90
N THR A 75 -9.19 5.96 8.91
CA THR A 75 -8.86 6.31 7.53
C THR A 75 -9.86 5.63 6.61
N PHE A 76 -10.31 6.37 5.60
CA PHE A 76 -11.13 5.81 4.53
C PHE A 76 -10.24 5.15 3.47
N PHE A 77 -10.41 3.84 3.26
CA PHE A 77 -9.71 3.10 2.22
C PHE A 77 -10.61 2.85 1.01
N ALA A 78 -10.32 3.51 -0.11
CA ALA A 78 -10.95 3.22 -1.39
C ALA A 78 -10.09 2.21 -2.17
N GLY A 79 -10.41 0.92 -2.02
CA GLY A 79 -9.73 -0.14 -2.77
C GLY A 79 -9.97 -0.01 -4.27
N ARG A 80 -8.92 -0.15 -5.08
CA ARG A 80 -9.06 -0.32 -6.53
C ARG A 80 -9.34 -1.78 -6.84
N CYS A 81 -10.34 -2.04 -7.68
CA CYS A 81 -10.50 -3.35 -8.31
C CYS A 81 -9.39 -3.47 -9.39
N ALA A 82 -8.50 -4.45 -9.24
CA ALA A 82 -7.45 -4.72 -10.22
C ALA A 82 -8.09 -5.34 -11.48
N THR A 83 -8.15 -4.57 -12.56
CA THR A 83 -8.42 -5.05 -13.92
C THR A 83 -7.14 -5.50 -14.59
#